data_AF-Q0CFN3-F1
#
_entry.id   AF-Q0CFN3-F1
#
_cell.length_a   1.000
_cell.length_b   1.000
_cell.length_c   1.000
_cell.angle_alpha   90.00
_cell.angle_beta   90.00
_cell.angle_gamma   90.00
#
_symmetry.space_group_name_H-M   'P 1'
#
loop_
_entity.id
_entity.type
_entity.pdbx_description
1 polymer ?
#
loop_
_entity_poly.entity_id
_entity_poly.type
_entity_poly.pdbx_seq_one_letter_code
_entity_poly.pdbx_strand_id
1 'polypeptide(L)'
;MEQDSLVKVAKEILAHTRTLSEILSTRGLAPPPGIDVDSTSDLWTTHDTKIDNLRSTIVGLAQNMTTLLQGPHEFLHEYVSRNWEHGALYALLEFDVFEKIPISPGAAVPIEKLSSQTGMPKDKLLRVCRLIATTGILLEPEEGKFAHTAISRELVEDQGYKSFIGFQLFETRVASAHLADSLHESNPFWTGRSAFEFATKF
;
A
#
# COMPACT_ATOMS: atom_id res chain seq x y z
N MET A 1 -11.55 5.66 -38.28
CA MET A 1 -12.05 4.89 -37.12
C MET A 1 -11.15 5.24 -35.97
N GLU A 2 -11.65 5.97 -34.97
CA GLU A 2 -10.87 6.25 -33.77
C GLU A 2 -10.41 4.92 -33.16
N GLN A 3 -9.11 4.84 -32.86
CA GLN A 3 -8.52 3.66 -32.28
C GLN A 3 -9.02 3.53 -30.84
N ASP A 4 -9.72 2.43 -30.54
CA ASP A 4 -10.20 2.09 -29.20
C ASP A 4 -9.07 2.22 -28.17
N SER A 5 -9.24 3.14 -27.23
CA SER A 5 -8.23 3.50 -26.23
C SER A 5 -7.94 2.36 -25.26
N LEU A 6 -8.95 1.57 -24.88
CA LEU A 6 -8.77 0.42 -24.00
C LEU A 6 -7.93 -0.66 -24.70
N VAL A 7 -8.25 -0.95 -25.96
CA VAL A 7 -7.49 -1.91 -26.77
C VAL A 7 -6.05 -1.43 -26.99
N LYS A 8 -5.86 -0.12 -27.19
CA LYS A 8 -4.51 0.46 -27.32
C LYS A 8 -3.69 0.24 -26.05
N VAL A 9 -4.21 0.64 -24.88
CA VAL A 9 -3.51 0.50 -23.59
C VAL A 9 -3.23 -0.98 -23.28
N ALA A 10 -4.19 -1.88 -23.53
CA ALA A 10 -3.99 -3.31 -23.32
C ALA A 10 -2.84 -3.89 -24.16
N LYS A 11 -2.73 -3.46 -25.44
CA LYS A 11 -1.64 -3.88 -26.33
C LYS A 11 -0.28 -3.37 -25.84
N GLU A 12 -0.22 -2.13 -25.35
CA GLU A 12 1.02 -1.55 -24.79
C GLU A 12 1.45 -2.28 -23.51
N ILE A 13 0.52 -2.57 -22.59
CA ILE A 13 0.80 -3.36 -21.38
C ILE A 13 1.38 -4.72 -21.77
N LEU A 14 0.74 -5.43 -22.70
CA LEU A 14 1.21 -6.74 -23.15
C LEU A 14 2.60 -6.68 -23.78
N ALA A 15 2.85 -5.68 -24.64
CA ALA A 15 4.14 -5.51 -25.30
C ALA A 15 5.26 -5.28 -24.27
N HIS A 16 5.10 -4.33 -23.34
CA HIS A 16 6.10 -4.06 -22.32
C HIS A 16 6.28 -5.21 -21.33
N THR A 17 5.20 -5.90 -20.96
CA THR A 17 5.26 -7.06 -20.06
C THR A 17 6.01 -8.23 -20.71
N ARG A 18 5.83 -8.48 -22.01
CA ARG A 18 6.62 -9.48 -22.75
C ARG A 18 8.10 -9.14 -22.73
N THR A 19 8.45 -7.90 -23.06
CA THR A 19 9.85 -7.45 -23.01
C THR A 19 10.46 -7.59 -21.62
N LEU A 20 9.71 -7.23 -20.56
CA LEU A 20 10.17 -7.42 -19.18
C LEU A 20 10.39 -8.90 -18.87
N SER A 21 9.42 -9.76 -19.19
CA SER A 21 9.51 -11.21 -18.98
C SER A 21 10.70 -11.84 -19.71
N GLU A 22 10.96 -11.42 -20.95
CA GLU A 22 12.11 -11.88 -21.74
C GLU A 22 13.44 -11.48 -21.09
N ILE A 23 13.54 -10.25 -20.56
CA ILE A 23 14.74 -9.78 -19.86
C ILE A 23 14.97 -10.57 -18.58
N LEU A 24 13.93 -10.76 -17.77
CA LEU A 24 14.01 -11.54 -16.54
C LEU A 24 14.48 -12.97 -16.84
N SER A 25 13.84 -13.63 -17.81
CA SER A 25 14.21 -14.98 -18.21
C SER A 25 15.64 -15.07 -18.74
N THR A 26 16.07 -14.13 -19.60
CA THR A 26 17.42 -14.14 -20.20
C THR A 26 18.51 -13.94 -19.14
N ARG A 27 18.19 -13.19 -18.08
CA ARG A 27 19.12 -12.89 -16.98
C ARG A 27 19.01 -13.87 -15.81
N GLY A 28 18.12 -14.87 -15.89
CA GLY A 28 17.89 -15.82 -14.80
C GLY A 28 17.27 -15.19 -13.55
N LEU A 29 16.55 -14.07 -13.70
CA LEU A 29 15.86 -13.38 -12.60
C LEU A 29 14.43 -13.92 -12.49
N ALA A 30 14.03 -14.33 -11.29
CA ALA A 30 12.71 -14.90 -11.07
C ALA A 30 11.63 -13.81 -10.99
N PRO A 31 10.54 -13.88 -11.78
CA PRO A 31 9.36 -13.03 -11.57
C PRO A 31 8.68 -13.38 -10.24
N PRO A 32 7.86 -12.48 -9.69
CA PRO A 32 7.18 -12.74 -8.43
C PRO A 32 6.12 -13.85 -8.59
N PRO A 33 6.11 -14.86 -7.70
CA PRO A 33 5.14 -15.96 -7.76
C PRO A 33 3.75 -15.54 -7.27
N GLY A 34 3.67 -14.44 -6.51
CA GLY A 34 2.47 -13.94 -5.86
C GLY A 34 2.83 -12.89 -4.81
N ILE A 35 1.93 -12.72 -3.85
CA ILE A 35 2.12 -11.85 -2.67
C ILE A 35 1.99 -12.63 -1.36
N ASP A 36 2.10 -13.95 -1.39
CA ASP A 36 2.11 -14.78 -0.17
C ASP A 36 3.30 -14.40 0.73
N VAL A 37 3.23 -14.73 2.02
CA VAL A 37 4.22 -14.28 3.01
C VAL A 37 5.66 -14.68 2.68
N ASP A 38 5.89 -15.79 2.00
CA ASP A 38 7.21 -16.27 1.55
C ASP A 38 7.55 -15.86 0.12
N SER A 39 6.69 -15.10 -0.56
CA SER A 39 6.98 -14.60 -1.89
C SER A 39 8.20 -13.68 -1.83
N THR A 40 9.14 -13.95 -2.73
CA THR A 40 10.33 -13.14 -3.00
C THR A 40 10.53 -13.08 -4.51
N SER A 41 11.12 -12.00 -5.01
CA SER A 41 11.42 -11.87 -6.44
C SER A 41 12.62 -10.97 -6.68
N ASP A 42 13.49 -11.41 -7.58
CA ASP A 42 14.59 -10.58 -8.07
C ASP A 42 14.10 -9.32 -8.77
N LEU A 43 12.87 -9.32 -9.31
CA LEU A 43 12.25 -8.13 -9.89
C LEU A 43 12.06 -7.00 -8.87
N TRP A 44 11.87 -7.32 -7.59
CA TRP A 44 11.64 -6.33 -6.55
C TRP A 44 12.95 -5.71 -6.06
N THR A 45 14.03 -6.48 -6.08
CA THR A 45 15.33 -6.12 -5.47
C THR A 45 16.40 -5.73 -6.49
N THR A 46 16.22 -6.06 -7.78
CA THR A 46 17.16 -5.67 -8.84
C THR A 46 16.97 -4.21 -9.20
N HIS A 47 18.05 -3.43 -9.08
CA HIS A 47 18.12 -2.06 -9.57
C HIS A 47 18.84 -2.02 -10.91
N ASP A 48 18.06 -1.97 -12.00
CA ASP A 48 18.55 -1.88 -13.36
C ASP A 48 17.67 -0.90 -14.12
N THR A 49 18.29 0.12 -14.73
CA THR A 49 17.57 1.21 -15.40
C THR A 49 16.56 0.72 -16.44
N LYS A 50 16.87 -0.35 -17.17
CA LYS A 50 15.96 -0.88 -18.20
C LYS A 50 14.77 -1.61 -17.57
N ILE A 51 15.02 -2.43 -16.56
CA ILE A 51 13.96 -3.11 -15.78
C ILE A 51 13.07 -2.07 -15.09
N ASP A 52 13.66 -1.07 -14.44
CA ASP A 52 12.94 -0.03 -13.71
C ASP A 52 12.05 0.82 -14.64
N ASN A 53 12.57 1.19 -15.81
CA ASN A 53 11.78 1.90 -16.83
C ASN A 53 10.59 1.07 -17.32
N LEU A 54 10.79 -0.23 -17.59
CA LEU A 54 9.70 -1.13 -17.98
C LEU A 54 8.67 -1.29 -16.87
N ARG A 55 9.09 -1.49 -15.63
CA ARG A 55 8.19 -1.56 -14.45
C ARG A 55 7.36 -0.30 -14.33
N SER A 56 8.00 0.87 -14.34
CA SER A 56 7.30 2.16 -14.25
C SER A 56 6.30 2.36 -15.40
N THR A 57 6.66 1.94 -16.61
CA THR A 57 5.79 2.04 -17.79
C THR A 57 4.56 1.14 -17.65
N ILE A 58 4.76 -0.12 -17.26
CA ILE A 58 3.67 -1.09 -17.07
C ILE A 58 2.72 -0.63 -15.96
N VAL A 59 3.26 -0.18 -14.83
CA VAL A 59 2.45 0.35 -13.70
C VAL A 59 1.64 1.57 -14.14
N GLY A 60 2.26 2.53 -14.84
CA GLY A 60 1.55 3.71 -15.35
C GLY A 60 0.44 3.35 -16.34
N LEU A 61 0.67 2.38 -17.23
CA LEU A 61 -0.34 1.90 -18.17
C LEU A 61 -1.49 1.16 -17.46
N ALA A 62 -1.20 0.36 -16.44
CA ALA A 62 -2.21 -0.33 -15.63
C ALA A 62 -3.08 0.67 -14.84
N GLN A 63 -2.47 1.73 -14.31
CA GLN A 63 -3.19 2.85 -13.68
C GLN A 63 -4.08 3.57 -14.69
N ASN A 64 -3.56 3.88 -15.88
CA ASN A 64 -4.35 4.51 -16.95
C ASN A 64 -5.55 3.63 -17.37
N MET A 65 -5.33 2.32 -17.54
CA MET A 65 -6.41 1.37 -17.82
C MET A 65 -7.49 1.42 -16.72
N THR A 66 -7.07 1.42 -15.46
CA THR A 66 -7.99 1.50 -14.31
C THR A 66 -8.82 2.79 -14.35
N THR A 67 -8.17 3.94 -14.56
CA THR A 67 -8.84 5.25 -14.66
C THR A 67 -9.83 5.29 -15.83
N LEU A 68 -9.48 4.73 -17.00
CA LEU A 68 -10.37 4.67 -18.16
C LEU A 68 -11.63 3.84 -17.89
N LEU A 69 -11.51 2.76 -17.10
CA LEU A 69 -12.62 1.87 -16.75
C LEU A 69 -13.52 2.45 -15.66
N GLN A 70 -12.95 3.07 -14.62
CA GLN A 70 -13.69 3.73 -13.54
C GLN A 70 -14.45 4.97 -14.03
N GLY A 71 -13.86 5.69 -14.98
CA GLY A 71 -14.35 7.00 -15.36
C GLY A 71 -14.19 8.04 -14.24
N PRO A 72 -14.57 9.29 -14.50
CA PRO A 72 -14.22 10.41 -13.63
C PRO A 72 -14.89 10.39 -12.25
N HIS A 73 -16.14 9.90 -12.16
CA HIS A 73 -16.89 9.91 -10.90
C HIS A 73 -16.33 8.89 -9.90
N GLU A 74 -16.21 7.63 -10.32
CA GLU A 74 -15.66 6.57 -9.47
C GLU A 74 -14.20 6.87 -9.11
N PHE A 75 -13.41 7.38 -10.06
CA PHE A 75 -12.04 7.82 -9.77
C PHE A 75 -11.98 8.82 -8.60
N LEU A 76 -12.80 9.89 -8.64
CA LEU A 76 -12.81 10.90 -7.57
C LEU A 76 -13.26 10.30 -6.23
N HIS A 77 -14.29 9.45 -6.25
CA HIS A 77 -14.77 8.76 -5.07
C HIS A 77 -13.67 7.91 -4.42
N GLU A 78 -12.99 7.07 -5.20
CA GLU A 78 -11.93 6.20 -4.70
C GLU A 78 -10.72 7.00 -4.23
N TYR A 79 -10.31 8.02 -4.99
CA TYR A 79 -9.14 8.84 -4.67
C TYR A 79 -9.22 9.49 -3.28
N VAL A 80 -10.41 9.99 -2.88
CA VAL A 80 -10.59 10.64 -1.57
C VAL A 80 -10.93 9.66 -0.44
N SER A 81 -11.36 8.43 -0.77
CA SER A 81 -11.85 7.45 0.21
C SER A 81 -10.74 6.69 0.94
N ARG A 82 -9.51 6.69 0.41
CA ARG A 82 -8.30 6.01 0.94
C ARG A 82 -7.91 6.39 2.39
N ASN A 83 -8.55 7.40 2.95
CA ASN A 83 -8.34 7.89 4.30
C ASN A 83 -8.62 6.84 5.38
N TRP A 84 -9.57 5.94 5.15
CA TRP A 84 -9.92 4.92 6.13
C TRP A 84 -8.87 3.83 6.22
N GLU A 85 -8.30 3.42 5.09
CA GLU A 85 -7.22 2.44 5.00
C GLU A 85 -5.95 2.98 5.65
N HIS A 86 -5.62 4.26 5.44
CA HIS A 86 -4.49 4.88 6.14
C HIS A 86 -4.69 4.88 7.66
N GLY A 87 -5.90 5.23 8.14
CA GLY A 87 -6.21 5.20 9.57
C GLY A 87 -6.18 3.79 10.15
N ALA A 88 -6.69 2.81 9.41
CA ALA A 88 -6.68 1.41 9.80
C ALA A 88 -5.26 0.86 9.87
N LEU A 89 -4.41 1.15 8.88
CA LEU A 89 -3.02 0.69 8.86
C LEU A 89 -2.25 1.29 10.03
N TYR A 90 -2.43 2.59 10.27
CA TYR A 90 -1.81 3.25 11.42
C TYR A 90 -2.25 2.63 12.75
N ALA A 91 -3.55 2.35 12.92
CA ALA A 91 -4.05 1.66 14.12
C ALA A 91 -3.43 0.27 14.30
N LEU A 92 -3.25 -0.51 13.23
CA LEU A 92 -2.59 -1.82 13.34
C LEU A 92 -1.11 -1.70 13.73
N LEU A 93 -0.42 -0.65 13.29
CA LEU A 93 0.97 -0.37 13.66
C LEU A 93 1.09 0.04 15.13
N GLU A 94 0.26 0.97 15.60
CA GLU A 94 0.29 1.49 16.98
C GLU A 94 -0.05 0.44 18.04
N PHE A 95 -0.87 -0.55 17.67
CA PHE A 95 -1.25 -1.65 18.56
C PHE A 95 -0.40 -2.92 18.33
N ASP A 96 0.69 -2.81 17.58
CA ASP A 96 1.62 -3.89 17.25
C ASP A 96 0.92 -5.18 16.78
N VAL A 97 -0.13 -5.04 15.96
CA VAL A 97 -0.96 -6.17 15.51
C VAL A 97 -0.15 -7.09 14.60
N PHE A 98 0.68 -6.51 13.73
CA PHE A 98 1.52 -7.27 12.79
C PHE A 98 2.50 -8.18 13.54
N GLU A 99 3.10 -7.71 14.64
CA GLU A 99 4.02 -8.47 15.48
C GLU A 99 3.35 -9.66 16.19
N LYS A 100 2.01 -9.68 16.27
CA LYS A 100 1.26 -10.80 16.87
C LYS A 100 0.90 -11.89 15.86
N ILE A 101 1.14 -11.66 14.56
CA ILE A 101 0.90 -12.62 13.48
C ILE A 101 2.24 -13.27 13.10
N PRO A 102 2.37 -14.62 13.11
CA PRO A 102 3.58 -15.27 12.65
C PRO A 102 3.79 -15.09 11.14
N ILE A 103 5.03 -14.77 10.73
CA ILE A 103 5.43 -14.69 9.30
C ILE A 103 5.62 -16.06 8.62
N SER A 104 5.47 -17.16 9.36
CA SER A 104 5.64 -18.50 8.81
C SER A 104 4.55 -18.84 7.76
N PRO A 105 4.90 -19.47 6.62
CA PRO A 105 3.95 -19.83 5.58
C PRO A 105 2.75 -20.63 6.12
N GLY A 106 1.55 -20.24 5.70
CA GLY A 106 0.29 -20.88 6.11
C GLY A 106 -0.16 -20.58 7.55
N ALA A 107 0.58 -19.79 8.32
CA ALA A 107 0.14 -19.40 9.65
C ALA A 107 -0.91 -18.28 9.59
N ALA A 108 -1.98 -18.46 10.35
CA ALA A 108 -3.02 -17.47 10.56
C ALA A 108 -3.43 -17.42 12.03
N VAL A 109 -3.80 -16.23 12.51
CA VAL A 109 -4.17 -16.00 13.91
C VAL A 109 -5.64 -15.59 14.01
N PRO A 110 -6.44 -16.25 14.88
CA PRO A 110 -7.83 -15.86 15.09
C PRO A 110 -7.93 -14.49 15.77
N ILE A 111 -8.96 -13.74 15.41
CA ILE A 111 -9.19 -12.38 15.86
C ILE A 111 -9.36 -12.27 17.39
N GLU A 112 -9.92 -13.29 18.05
CA GLU A 112 -10.01 -13.37 19.51
C GLU A 112 -8.62 -13.31 20.16
N LYS A 113 -7.65 -14.03 19.58
CA LYS A 113 -6.29 -14.05 20.08
C LYS A 113 -5.61 -12.70 19.85
N LEU A 114 -5.73 -12.13 18.65
CA LEU A 114 -5.18 -10.79 18.37
C LEU A 114 -5.77 -9.74 19.31
N SER A 115 -7.09 -9.73 19.50
CA SER A 115 -7.78 -8.82 20.42
C SER A 115 -7.27 -8.96 21.87
N SER A 116 -7.05 -10.20 22.35
CA SER A 116 -6.50 -10.43 23.68
C SER A 116 -5.05 -9.95 23.84
N GLN A 117 -4.24 -10.03 22.78
CA GLN A 117 -2.82 -9.68 22.81
C GLN A 117 -2.57 -8.18 22.63
N THR A 118 -3.46 -7.47 21.92
CA THR A 118 -3.31 -6.03 21.65
C THR A 118 -4.18 -5.16 22.54
N GLY A 119 -5.19 -5.74 23.20
CA GLY A 119 -6.17 -4.99 24.01
C GLY A 119 -7.21 -4.23 23.17
N MET A 120 -7.17 -4.32 21.83
CA MET A 120 -8.18 -3.72 20.97
C MET A 120 -9.51 -4.48 21.09
N PRO A 121 -10.67 -3.79 21.13
CA PRO A 121 -11.97 -4.45 21.11
C PRO A 121 -12.13 -5.31 19.86
N LYS A 122 -12.48 -6.59 20.04
CA LYS A 122 -12.55 -7.60 18.98
C LYS A 122 -13.28 -7.13 17.72
N ASP A 123 -14.49 -6.60 17.87
CA ASP A 123 -15.32 -6.19 16.74
C ASP A 123 -14.72 -5.01 15.96
N LYS A 124 -13.99 -4.12 16.65
CA LYS A 124 -13.27 -3.03 15.98
C LYS A 124 -12.03 -3.57 15.26
N LEU A 125 -11.23 -4.40 15.93
CA LEU A 125 -10.03 -4.99 15.34
C LEU A 125 -10.39 -5.82 14.10
N LEU A 126 -11.48 -6.61 14.15
CA LEU A 126 -11.95 -7.38 13.00
C LEU A 126 -12.18 -6.51 11.77
N ARG A 127 -12.91 -5.40 11.95
CA ARG A 127 -13.21 -4.46 10.85
C ARG A 127 -11.96 -3.77 10.31
N VAL A 128 -11.04 -3.41 11.19
CA VAL A 128 -9.75 -2.79 10.81
C VAL A 128 -8.91 -3.79 10.03
N CYS A 129 -8.73 -5.02 10.51
CA CYS A 129 -7.99 -6.07 9.81
C CYS A 129 -8.60 -6.38 8.44
N ARG A 130 -9.93 -6.47 8.34
CA ARG A 130 -10.62 -6.68 7.05
C ARG A 130 -10.40 -5.54 6.07
N LEU A 131 -10.47 -4.31 6.53
CA LEU A 131 -10.19 -3.15 5.67
C LEU A 131 -8.75 -3.16 5.15
N ILE A 132 -7.78 -3.63 5.94
CA ILE A 132 -6.39 -3.78 5.51
C ILE A 132 -6.19 -5.02 4.62
N ALA A 133 -7.02 -6.05 4.77
CA ALA A 133 -6.99 -7.21 3.90
C ALA A 133 -7.44 -6.87 2.47
N THR A 134 -8.38 -5.94 2.27
CA THR A 134 -8.80 -5.53 0.91
C THR A 134 -7.69 -4.85 0.11
N THR A 135 -6.64 -4.36 0.77
CA THR A 135 -5.48 -3.74 0.10
C THR A 135 -4.35 -4.74 -0.17
N GLY A 136 -4.51 -6.02 0.22
CA GLY A 136 -3.48 -7.05 0.10
C GLY A 136 -2.34 -6.94 1.12
N ILE A 137 -2.43 -6.04 2.10
CA ILE A 137 -1.43 -5.93 3.18
C ILE A 137 -1.61 -7.10 4.16
N LEU A 138 -2.84 -7.44 4.50
CA LEU A 138 -3.18 -8.66 5.25
C LEU A 138 -3.93 -9.64 4.37
N LEU A 139 -4.01 -10.88 4.83
CA LEU A 139 -4.84 -11.93 4.24
C LEU A 139 -5.80 -12.48 5.31
N GLU A 140 -7.07 -12.69 4.96
CA GLU A 140 -8.05 -13.43 5.77
C GLU A 140 -8.30 -14.79 5.11
N PRO A 141 -7.44 -15.82 5.34
CA PRO A 141 -7.59 -17.11 4.67
C PRO A 141 -8.83 -17.90 5.14
N GLU A 142 -9.30 -17.63 6.36
CA GLU A 142 -10.53 -18.19 6.94
C GLU A 142 -11.24 -17.08 7.72
N GLU A 143 -12.57 -17.18 7.84
CA GLU A 143 -13.39 -16.22 8.58
C GLU A 143 -12.79 -15.90 9.97
N GLY A 144 -12.41 -14.64 10.17
CA GLY A 144 -11.86 -14.14 11.43
C GLY A 144 -10.43 -14.56 11.74
N LYS A 145 -9.70 -15.19 10.81
CA LYS A 145 -8.26 -15.50 10.96
C LYS A 145 -7.44 -14.64 10.03
N PHE A 146 -6.35 -14.05 10.52
CA PHE A 146 -5.49 -13.16 9.72
C PHE A 146 -4.07 -13.69 9.60
N ALA A 147 -3.51 -13.56 8.41
CA ALA A 147 -2.17 -13.96 8.04
C ALA A 147 -1.42 -12.80 7.37
N HIS A 148 -0.10 -12.89 7.38
CA HIS A 148 0.75 -11.99 6.61
C HIS A 148 0.67 -12.24 5.10
N THR A 149 0.99 -11.20 4.35
CA THR A 149 1.38 -11.25 2.94
C THR A 149 2.84 -10.83 2.84
N ALA A 150 3.45 -10.91 1.66
CA ALA A 150 4.79 -10.35 1.43
C ALA A 150 4.85 -8.86 1.82
N ILE A 151 3.75 -8.11 1.68
CA ILE A 151 3.71 -6.67 1.98
C ILE A 151 3.79 -6.42 3.49
N SER A 152 2.97 -7.10 4.30
CA SER A 152 3.02 -6.90 5.75
C SER A 152 4.21 -7.58 6.41
N ARG A 153 4.85 -8.56 5.76
CA ARG A 153 6.14 -9.11 6.21
C ARG A 153 7.20 -8.00 6.29
N GLU A 154 7.29 -7.12 5.29
CA GLU A 154 8.24 -6.01 5.28
C GLU A 154 8.06 -5.08 6.50
N LEU A 155 6.82 -4.89 6.97
CA LEU A 155 6.53 -4.08 8.16
C LEU A 155 7.02 -4.71 9.47
N VAL A 156 7.27 -6.02 9.48
CA VAL A 156 7.80 -6.74 10.65
C VAL A 156 9.33 -6.88 10.56
N GLU A 157 9.85 -7.17 9.37
CA GLU A 157 11.27 -7.43 9.15
C GLU A 157 12.13 -6.15 9.09
N ASP A 158 11.61 -5.05 8.53
CA ASP A 158 12.32 -3.77 8.43
C ASP A 158 11.71 -2.72 9.36
N GLN A 159 12.31 -2.57 10.55
CA GLN A 159 11.88 -1.59 11.55
C GLN A 159 12.12 -0.14 11.12
N GLY A 160 13.13 0.12 10.29
CA GLY A 160 13.37 1.45 9.74
C GLY A 160 12.27 1.85 8.78
N TYR A 161 11.86 0.91 7.93
CA TYR A 161 10.74 1.11 7.02
C TYR A 161 9.40 1.20 7.75
N LYS A 162 9.14 0.34 8.76
CA LYS A 162 7.96 0.47 9.64
C LYS A 162 7.86 1.88 10.25
N SER A 163 8.99 2.40 10.76
CA SER A 163 9.05 3.75 11.34
C SER A 163 8.73 4.84 10.30
N PHE A 164 9.28 4.72 9.08
CA PHE A 164 8.96 5.63 7.98
C PHE A 164 7.47 5.59 7.62
N ILE A 165 6.87 4.41 7.54
CA ILE A 165 5.43 4.25 7.27
C ILE A 165 4.59 4.87 8.38
N GLY A 166 4.93 4.64 9.66
CA GLY A 166 4.25 5.27 10.80
C GLY A 166 4.32 6.81 10.73
N PHE A 167 5.50 7.36 10.46
CA PHE A 167 5.71 8.80 10.25
C PHE A 167 4.83 9.36 9.11
N GLN A 168 4.71 8.64 7.99
CA GLN A 168 3.85 9.04 6.87
C GLN A 168 2.36 9.03 7.25
N LEU A 169 1.93 7.98 7.96
CA LEU A 169 0.52 7.77 8.30
C LEU A 169 0.01 8.68 9.43
N PHE A 170 0.92 9.22 10.25
CA PHE A 170 0.58 10.15 11.33
C PHE A 170 1.09 11.56 11.06
N GLU A 171 2.39 11.84 11.24
CA GLU A 171 2.94 13.19 11.21
C GLU A 171 2.70 13.89 9.86
N THR A 172 3.08 13.21 8.77
CA THR A 172 2.89 13.77 7.42
C THR A 172 1.41 13.91 7.08
N ARG A 173 0.57 12.97 7.53
CA ARG A 173 -0.87 13.01 7.29
C ARG A 173 -1.55 14.17 8.01
N VAL A 174 -1.24 14.39 9.29
CA VAL A 174 -1.74 15.54 10.06
C VAL A 174 -1.32 16.83 9.36
N ALA A 175 -0.04 16.97 8.99
CA ALA A 175 0.42 18.14 8.26
C ALA A 175 -0.33 18.32 6.92
N SER A 176 -0.54 17.24 6.16
CA SER A 176 -1.24 17.30 4.87
C SER A 176 -2.69 17.75 4.99
N ALA A 177 -3.40 17.31 6.05
CA ALA A 177 -4.78 17.68 6.30
C ALA A 177 -4.92 19.18 6.66
N HIS A 178 -3.89 19.74 7.30
CA HIS A 178 -3.82 21.14 7.70
C HIS A 178 -3.01 22.02 6.72
N LEU A 179 -2.64 21.50 5.55
CA LEU A 179 -1.88 22.27 4.56
C LEU A 179 -2.67 23.51 4.10
N ALA A 180 -3.97 23.37 3.84
CA ALA A 180 -4.83 24.49 3.48
C ALA A 180 -4.88 25.55 4.59
N ASP A 181 -4.99 25.13 5.86
CA ASP A 181 -5.01 26.02 7.01
C ASP A 181 -3.73 26.86 7.09
N SER A 182 -2.58 26.22 6.82
CA SER A 182 -1.28 26.89 6.82
C SER A 182 -1.09 27.92 5.70
N LEU A 183 -1.98 27.93 4.70
CA LEU A 183 -1.91 28.79 3.52
C LEU A 183 -3.02 29.85 3.47
N HIS A 184 -3.88 29.92 4.49
CA HIS A 184 -4.87 30.99 4.61
C HIS A 184 -4.24 32.38 4.79
N GLU A 185 -3.02 32.43 5.32
CA GLU A 185 -2.21 33.64 5.50
C GLU A 185 -0.82 33.47 4.87
N SER A 186 -0.05 34.56 4.77
CA SER A 186 1.34 34.49 4.29
C SER A 186 2.18 33.61 5.20
N ASN A 187 2.67 32.48 4.67
CA ASN A 187 3.44 31.49 5.41
C ASN A 187 4.80 31.22 4.70
N PRO A 188 5.79 32.13 4.81
CA PRO A 188 7.04 32.04 4.05
C PRO A 188 7.92 30.86 4.49
N PHE A 189 8.71 30.30 3.57
CA PHE A 189 9.53 29.11 3.83
C PHE A 189 10.44 29.22 5.08
N TRP A 190 11.11 30.35 5.29
CA TRP A 190 12.10 30.51 6.37
C TRP A 190 11.52 30.94 7.72
N THR A 191 10.36 31.59 7.72
CA THR A 191 9.77 32.23 8.92
C THR A 191 8.35 31.77 9.20
N GLY A 192 7.83 30.88 8.37
CA GLY A 192 6.52 30.31 8.47
C GLY A 192 6.44 29.22 9.52
N ARG A 193 5.24 28.68 9.66
CA ARG A 193 4.90 27.57 10.54
C ARG A 193 4.58 26.35 9.70
N SER A 194 5.01 25.18 10.15
CA SER A 194 4.66 23.93 9.47
C SER A 194 3.15 23.71 9.54
N ALA A 195 2.56 23.07 8.53
CA ALA A 195 1.14 22.74 8.53
C ALA A 195 0.73 21.87 9.73
N PHE A 196 1.66 21.06 10.26
CA PHE A 196 1.44 20.29 11.48
C PHE A 196 1.10 21.17 12.70
N GLU A 197 1.69 22.36 12.81
CA GLU A 197 1.43 23.27 13.93
C GLU A 197 0.05 23.94 13.89
N PHE A 198 -0.67 23.83 12.76
CA PHE A 198 -2.05 24.29 12.63
C PHE A 198 -3.05 23.23 13.07
N ALA A 199 -2.61 21.98 13.29
CA ALA A 199 -3.44 20.98 13.93
C ALA A 199 -3.79 21.44 15.36
N THR A 200 -5.08 21.45 15.69
CA THR A 200 -5.51 21.72 17.07
C THR A 200 -5.00 20.60 17.97
N LYS A 201 -4.37 20.98 19.09
CA LYS A 201 -3.61 20.07 19.98
C LYS A 201 -4.36 18.77 20.26
N PHE A 202 -3.70 17.64 19.97
CA PHE A 202 -4.02 16.32 20.48
C PHE A 202 -3.94 16.27 22.01
#